data_AF-A0A9Q1LD92-F1
#
_entry.id   AF-A0A9Q1LD92-F1
#
_cell.length_a   1.000
_cell.length_b   1.000
_cell.length_c   1.000
_cell.angle_alpha   90.00
_cell.angle_beta   90.00
_cell.angle_gamma   90.00
#
_symmetry.space_group_name_H-M   'P 1'
#
loop_
_entity.id
_entity.type
_entity.pdbx_description
1 polymer ?
#
loop_
_entity_poly.entity_id
_entity_poly.type
_entity_poly.pdbx_seq_one_letter_code
_entity_poly.pdbx_strand_id
1 'polypeptide(L)'
;MAMSLSATKVLQPLPLNSTRSAEKPLLGNQSLKGSSSSFLGSSLSLKNPFFPPQSQRRSNAVVAVSDVVKEKKSKSKSSNLLITKEEGLVLYEDMVLGRAFEDMCAQMYYRGKMFGFVHLYNGQEAVSTGFIKLLKKEDSVISTYRDHVHALSKGVPARQVMSELFGKTTGCCRGQGGSMHMFSKEHNVLGGFAFIGEGIPVATGAAFTSKYRREVLKEADCDHVAVAFFGDGTCNNGQFYECLNMAALWKLPIIFVVENNLWAIGMSHLRSTSDPEIWKKGPAFGMPGVHVDGMDVLKVREVAKEAVGRARRGEGPTLVECETYRFRGHSLADPDELRDPAEKNHYATRDPITALKKYMFENNLVNEAELKAINKKIDELVEESVEFADASPVPARNQLLENVFADPRGFGIGPDGRYRCEDPKFTEGTAQV
;
A
#
# COMPACT_ATOMS: atom_id res chain seq x y z
N MET A 1 56.39 17.21 27.41
CA MET A 1 56.12 17.69 28.78
C MET A 1 54.76 17.16 29.19
N ALA A 2 54.76 16.25 30.15
CA ALA A 2 53.58 15.72 30.79
C ALA A 2 53.01 16.74 31.79
N MET A 3 51.69 16.81 31.94
CA MET A 3 51.08 17.02 33.26
C MET A 3 49.69 16.38 33.31
N SER A 4 49.47 15.73 34.44
CA SER A 4 48.41 14.79 34.78
C SER A 4 47.26 15.44 35.56
N LEU A 5 46.07 14.87 35.37
CA LEU A 5 45.02 14.52 36.34
C LEU A 5 44.57 15.54 37.42
N SER A 6 43.25 15.82 37.44
CA SER A 6 42.39 15.44 38.58
C SER A 6 40.90 15.43 38.19
N ALA A 7 40.16 14.47 38.76
CA ALA A 7 38.77 14.14 38.49
C ALA A 7 37.87 14.44 39.70
N THR A 8 36.67 14.98 39.48
CA THR A 8 35.43 14.86 40.30
C THR A 8 34.33 15.71 39.62
N LYS A 9 33.05 15.35 39.45
CA LYS A 9 32.10 14.51 40.20
C LYS A 9 31.16 13.78 39.24
N VAL A 10 30.93 12.51 39.51
CA VAL A 10 29.83 11.69 38.98
C VAL A 10 28.59 11.94 39.86
N LEU A 11 27.45 12.27 39.25
CA LEU A 11 26.15 12.31 39.92
C LEU A 11 25.61 10.88 40.03
N GLN A 12 25.34 10.44 41.27
CA GLN A 12 24.65 9.19 41.58
C GLN A 12 23.13 9.32 41.36
N PRO A 13 22.44 8.27 40.87
CA PRO A 13 20.98 8.20 40.94
C PRO A 13 20.49 7.77 42.33
N LEU A 14 19.36 8.36 42.74
CA LEU A 14 18.68 8.18 44.03
C LEU A 14 18.17 6.74 44.25
N PRO A 15 18.14 6.24 45.51
CA PRO A 15 17.59 4.93 45.83
C PRO A 15 16.07 4.96 46.01
N LEU A 16 15.36 4.00 45.40
CA LEU A 16 13.96 3.68 45.68
C LEU A 16 13.89 2.81 46.93
N ASN A 17 13.46 3.41 48.06
CA ASN A 17 13.08 2.65 49.26
C ASN A 17 11.65 2.12 49.12
N SER A 18 11.51 0.80 49.20
CA SER A 18 10.23 0.12 49.42
C SER A 18 9.84 0.21 50.90
N THR A 19 8.62 0.64 51.18
CA THR A 19 8.01 0.50 52.51
C THR A 19 6.70 -0.27 52.39
N ARG A 20 6.65 -1.40 53.09
CA ARG A 20 5.48 -2.22 53.37
C ARG A 20 4.70 -1.61 54.55
N SER A 21 3.39 -1.57 54.43
CA SER A 21 2.41 -1.45 55.52
C SER A 21 1.02 -1.73 54.95
N ALA A 22 0.07 -2.44 55.56
CA ALA A 22 -0.01 -3.37 56.68
C ALA A 22 -1.41 -4.02 56.53
N GLU A 23 -1.51 -5.35 56.65
CA GLU A 23 -2.79 -6.08 56.69
C GLU A 23 -3.28 -6.26 58.14
N LYS A 24 -4.60 -6.26 58.33
CA LYS A 24 -5.44 -7.20 59.14
C LYS A 24 -6.79 -6.57 59.54
N PRO A 25 -7.79 -7.33 60.05
CA PRO A 25 -8.24 -8.71 59.72
C PRO A 25 -9.79 -8.79 59.60
N LEU A 26 -10.37 -9.99 59.38
CA LEU A 26 -11.42 -10.63 60.23
C LEU A 26 -12.00 -11.92 59.57
N LEU A 27 -11.90 -13.03 60.32
CA LEU A 27 -12.85 -14.16 60.55
C LEU A 27 -13.51 -14.87 59.33
N GLY A 28 -13.67 -16.19 59.24
CA GLY A 28 -13.62 -17.27 60.22
C GLY A 28 -14.59 -18.37 59.74
N ASN A 29 -14.15 -19.63 59.80
CA ASN A 29 -14.80 -20.89 59.39
C ASN A 29 -16.33 -20.97 59.49
N GLN A 30 -16.95 -21.60 58.49
CA GLN A 30 -17.97 -22.65 58.71
C GLN A 30 -18.07 -23.63 57.53
N SER A 31 -17.95 -24.92 57.86
CA SER A 31 -18.21 -26.08 57.00
C SER A 31 -19.65 -26.54 57.24
N LEU A 32 -20.45 -26.71 56.18
CA LEU A 32 -21.63 -27.57 56.19
C LEU A 32 -21.90 -28.20 54.81
N LYS A 33 -21.74 -29.52 54.78
CA LYS A 33 -22.31 -30.60 53.96
C LYS A 33 -23.33 -30.26 52.85
N GLY A 34 -22.99 -30.71 51.63
CA GLY A 34 -23.76 -31.65 50.80
C GLY A 34 -25.20 -31.30 50.38
N SER A 35 -25.42 -31.19 49.06
CA SER A 35 -26.47 -31.97 48.37
C SER A 35 -26.27 -31.93 46.85
N SER A 36 -26.70 -33.01 46.23
CA SER A 36 -26.65 -33.43 44.83
C SER A 36 -27.39 -32.53 43.84
N SER A 37 -26.92 -32.43 42.59
CA SER A 37 -27.50 -33.18 41.46
C SER A 37 -27.03 -32.68 40.08
N SER A 38 -26.55 -33.64 39.31
CA SER A 38 -26.53 -33.79 37.84
C SER A 38 -27.20 -32.71 36.95
N PHE A 39 -26.37 -32.12 36.08
CA PHE A 39 -26.73 -31.71 34.73
C PHE A 39 -27.19 -32.94 33.90
N LEU A 40 -28.40 -32.91 33.34
CA LEU A 40 -28.78 -33.53 32.05
C LEU A 40 -30.25 -33.22 31.70
N GLY A 41 -30.45 -32.57 30.55
CA GLY A 41 -31.52 -32.78 29.57
C GLY A 41 -32.99 -32.59 29.96
N SER A 42 -33.70 -31.72 29.23
CA SER A 42 -34.98 -32.14 28.64
C SER A 42 -35.37 -31.27 27.43
N SER A 43 -35.75 -32.00 26.40
CA SER A 43 -36.43 -31.61 25.17
C SER A 43 -37.81 -31.00 25.43
N LEU A 44 -38.18 -29.96 24.69
CA LEU A 44 -39.58 -29.60 24.47
C LEU A 44 -39.85 -29.43 22.97
N SER A 45 -40.68 -30.34 22.48
CA SER A 45 -41.33 -30.36 21.17
C SER A 45 -42.50 -29.38 21.15
N LEU A 46 -42.58 -28.52 20.14
CA LEU A 46 -43.80 -27.82 19.75
C LEU A 46 -44.02 -27.99 18.23
N LYS A 47 -45.18 -28.53 17.87
CA LYS A 47 -45.65 -28.75 16.50
C LYS A 47 -46.45 -27.54 16.00
N ASN A 48 -46.07 -27.04 14.81
CA ASN A 48 -46.86 -26.52 13.67
C ASN A 48 -47.90 -25.37 13.87
N PRO A 49 -48.12 -24.47 12.88
CA PRO A 49 -48.35 -24.84 11.47
C PRO A 49 -47.75 -23.94 10.36
N PHE A 50 -47.83 -24.50 9.17
CA PHE A 50 -47.57 -23.97 7.83
C PHE A 50 -48.19 -22.59 7.54
N PHE A 51 -47.38 -21.68 6.99
CA PHE A 51 -47.75 -20.72 5.94
C PHE A 51 -46.50 -20.45 5.07
N PRO A 52 -46.61 -20.37 3.72
CA PRO A 52 -45.46 -20.17 2.86
C PRO A 52 -45.20 -18.67 2.61
N PRO A 53 -43.95 -18.18 2.59
CA PRO A 53 -43.63 -16.98 1.86
C PRO A 53 -43.07 -17.37 0.49
N GLN A 54 -43.88 -17.18 -0.55
CA GLN A 54 -43.35 -16.89 -1.88
C GLN A 54 -42.52 -15.62 -1.79
N SER A 55 -41.19 -15.76 -1.81
CA SER A 55 -40.32 -14.71 -2.31
C SER A 55 -39.30 -15.38 -3.20
N GLN A 56 -39.44 -15.17 -4.52
CA GLN A 56 -38.39 -15.45 -5.48
C GLN A 56 -37.23 -14.49 -5.18
N ARG A 57 -36.35 -14.86 -4.25
CA ARG A 57 -34.98 -14.36 -4.29
C ARG A 57 -34.32 -15.01 -5.49
N ARG A 58 -34.13 -14.25 -6.57
CA ARG A 58 -33.15 -14.59 -7.60
C ARG A 58 -31.79 -14.64 -6.91
N SER A 59 -31.37 -15.82 -6.51
CA SER A 59 -29.98 -16.12 -6.19
C SER A 59 -29.20 -16.00 -7.49
N ASN A 60 -28.66 -14.82 -7.77
CA ASN A 60 -27.53 -14.75 -8.68
C ASN A 60 -26.39 -15.47 -7.95
N ALA A 61 -26.15 -16.72 -8.33
CA ALA A 61 -25.01 -17.48 -7.86
C ALA A 61 -23.75 -16.66 -8.18
N VAL A 62 -23.06 -16.22 -7.14
CA VAL A 62 -21.72 -15.67 -7.24
C VAL A 62 -20.84 -16.87 -7.56
N VAL A 63 -20.49 -17.03 -8.83
CA VAL A 63 -19.58 -18.08 -9.28
C VAL A 63 -18.18 -17.68 -8.82
N ALA A 64 -17.55 -18.52 -8.00
CA ALA A 64 -16.13 -18.40 -7.69
C ALA A 64 -15.31 -18.49 -8.98
N VAL A 65 -14.30 -17.63 -9.14
CA VAL A 65 -13.46 -17.53 -10.35
C VAL A 65 -12.74 -18.86 -10.69
N SER A 66 -12.72 -19.83 -9.77
CA SER A 66 -12.21 -21.18 -10.00
C SER A 66 -12.98 -22.01 -11.03
N ASP A 67 -14.20 -21.62 -11.45
CA ASP A 67 -15.03 -22.40 -12.39
C ASP A 67 -15.09 -21.86 -13.83
N VAL A 68 -14.28 -20.85 -14.20
CA VAL A 68 -14.30 -20.25 -15.55
C VAL A 68 -13.41 -21.01 -16.56
N VAL A 69 -12.68 -22.05 -16.15
CA VAL A 69 -11.77 -22.78 -17.06
C VAL A 69 -12.16 -24.25 -17.20
N LYS A 70 -13.12 -24.55 -18.09
CA LYS A 70 -13.25 -25.87 -18.73
C LYS A 70 -13.49 -25.74 -20.24
N GLU A 71 -12.36 -25.92 -20.95
CA GLU A 71 -12.13 -26.46 -22.31
C GLU A 71 -13.09 -26.15 -23.48
N LYS A 72 -12.54 -25.48 -24.49
CA LYS A 72 -12.61 -25.96 -25.88
C LYS A 72 -11.20 -26.06 -26.48
N LYS A 73 -10.61 -27.26 -26.42
CA LYS A 73 -9.38 -27.59 -27.16
C LYS A 73 -9.68 -27.68 -28.66
N SER A 74 -9.33 -26.62 -29.38
CA SER A 74 -9.09 -26.67 -30.84
C SER A 74 -7.58 -26.73 -31.06
N LYS A 75 -7.09 -27.82 -31.68
CA LYS A 75 -5.67 -27.99 -32.01
C LYS A 75 -5.30 -27.06 -33.16
N SER A 76 -4.81 -25.88 -32.81
CA SER A 76 -3.93 -25.06 -33.64
C SER A 76 -2.62 -24.88 -32.86
N LYS A 77 -1.46 -25.07 -33.50
CA LYS A 77 -0.14 -24.73 -32.95
C LYS A 77 0.00 -23.20 -32.88
N SER A 78 -0.79 -22.59 -32.01
CA SER A 78 -0.52 -21.26 -31.47
C SER A 78 0.40 -21.46 -30.27
N SER A 79 1.51 -20.73 -30.20
CA SER A 79 2.44 -20.78 -29.08
C SER A 79 1.69 -20.47 -27.77
N ASN A 80 1.74 -21.38 -26.78
CA ASN A 80 1.14 -21.21 -25.44
C ASN A 80 1.90 -20.16 -24.59
N LEU A 81 2.30 -19.04 -25.18
CA LEU A 81 2.99 -17.96 -24.49
C LEU A 81 1.98 -17.13 -23.70
N LEU A 82 2.30 -16.82 -22.45
CA LEU A 82 1.46 -16.00 -21.56
C LEU A 82 1.60 -14.50 -21.89
N ILE A 83 2.74 -14.12 -22.47
CA ILE A 83 3.08 -12.75 -22.85
C ILE A 83 3.91 -12.73 -24.14
N THR A 84 3.86 -11.61 -24.83
CA THR A 84 4.80 -11.29 -25.92
C THR A 84 6.19 -10.94 -25.38
N LYS A 85 7.20 -10.91 -26.27
CA LYS A 85 8.55 -10.45 -25.92
C LYS A 85 8.53 -9.01 -25.44
N GLU A 86 7.80 -8.15 -26.13
CA GLU A 86 7.69 -6.72 -25.87
C GLU A 86 7.06 -6.48 -24.51
N GLU A 87 5.96 -7.18 -24.19
CA GLU A 87 5.38 -7.15 -22.84
C GLU A 87 6.38 -7.63 -21.78
N GLY A 88 7.09 -8.73 -22.03
CA GLY A 88 8.09 -9.25 -21.09
C GLY A 88 9.20 -8.27 -20.78
N LEU A 89 9.74 -7.58 -21.80
CA LEU A 89 10.78 -6.57 -21.62
C LEU A 89 10.27 -5.36 -20.82
N VAL A 90 9.03 -4.90 -21.07
CA VAL A 90 8.43 -3.81 -20.30
C VAL A 90 8.25 -4.17 -18.83
N LEU A 91 7.75 -5.39 -18.54
CA LEU A 91 7.57 -5.86 -17.17
C LEU A 91 8.92 -6.03 -16.47
N TYR A 92 9.93 -6.58 -17.16
CA TYR A 92 11.26 -6.77 -16.62
C TYR A 92 11.94 -5.43 -16.32
N GLU A 93 11.93 -4.48 -17.25
CA GLU A 93 12.51 -3.15 -17.08
C GLU A 93 11.89 -2.42 -15.88
N ASP A 94 10.57 -2.49 -15.71
CA ASP A 94 9.89 -1.83 -14.59
C ASP A 94 10.25 -2.43 -13.23
N MET A 95 10.23 -3.77 -13.10
CA MET A 95 10.58 -4.42 -11.85
C MET A 95 12.06 -4.21 -11.49
N VAL A 96 12.96 -4.27 -12.47
CA VAL A 96 14.40 -4.01 -12.24
C VAL A 96 14.62 -2.55 -11.86
N LEU A 97 13.92 -1.60 -12.49
CA LEU A 97 14.00 -0.19 -12.11
C LEU A 97 13.57 -0.01 -10.65
N GLY A 98 12.42 -0.59 -10.27
CA GLY A 98 11.96 -0.55 -8.89
C GLY A 98 12.98 -1.11 -7.91
N ARG A 99 13.51 -2.32 -8.17
CA ARG A 99 14.52 -2.96 -7.30
C ARG A 99 15.80 -2.14 -7.18
N ALA A 100 16.38 -1.72 -8.30
CA ALA A 100 17.64 -0.98 -8.33
C ALA A 100 17.50 0.40 -7.66
N PHE A 101 16.38 1.08 -7.89
CA PHE A 101 16.08 2.36 -7.26
C PHE A 101 15.97 2.22 -5.74
N GLU A 102 15.24 1.22 -5.26
CA GLU A 102 15.06 0.94 -3.83
C GLU A 102 16.39 0.55 -3.14
N ASP A 103 17.22 -0.25 -3.80
CA ASP A 103 18.56 -0.58 -3.30
C ASP A 103 19.47 0.66 -3.25
N MET A 104 19.36 1.57 -4.22
CA MET A 104 20.04 2.86 -4.17
C MET A 104 19.51 3.75 -3.04
N CYS A 105 18.20 3.77 -2.80
CA CYS A 105 17.60 4.49 -1.68
C CYS A 105 18.17 4.02 -0.34
N ALA A 106 18.31 2.69 -0.16
CA ALA A 106 18.97 2.13 1.02
C ALA A 106 20.39 2.68 1.20
N GLN A 107 21.20 2.69 0.13
CA GLN A 107 22.56 3.22 0.17
C GLN A 107 22.59 4.71 0.55
N MET A 108 21.71 5.52 -0.06
CA MET A 108 21.67 6.96 0.16
C MET A 108 21.18 7.32 1.56
N TYR A 109 20.24 6.55 2.11
CA TYR A 109 19.81 6.68 3.50
C TYR A 109 20.99 6.46 4.46
N TYR A 110 21.77 5.39 4.29
CA TYR A 110 22.96 5.14 5.14
C TYR A 110 24.07 6.18 4.96
N ARG A 111 24.09 6.89 3.81
CA ARG A 111 24.98 8.04 3.58
C ARG A 111 24.41 9.37 4.12
N GLY A 112 23.25 9.34 4.78
CA GLY A 112 22.63 10.53 5.37
C GLY A 112 22.05 11.51 4.35
N LYS A 113 21.72 11.04 3.13
CA LYS A 113 21.15 11.88 2.07
C LYS A 113 19.62 11.95 2.11
N MET A 114 18.97 10.97 2.74
CA MET A 114 17.52 10.90 2.88
C MET A 114 17.12 11.10 4.34
N PHE A 115 16.04 11.82 4.57
CA PHE A 115 15.56 12.18 5.92
C PHE A 115 14.19 11.57 6.19
N GLY A 116 13.94 11.23 7.46
CA GLY A 116 12.68 10.63 7.91
C GLY A 116 12.63 9.11 7.71
N PHE A 117 11.44 8.53 7.82
CA PHE A 117 11.24 7.09 7.66
C PHE A 117 11.18 6.71 6.18
N VAL A 118 12.12 5.86 5.75
CA VAL A 118 12.19 5.34 4.39
C VAL A 118 11.68 3.89 4.36
N HIS A 119 10.64 3.66 3.57
CA HIS A 119 9.95 2.37 3.45
C HIS A 119 10.16 1.79 2.05
N LEU A 120 10.99 0.75 1.96
CA LEU A 120 11.43 0.25 0.65
C LEU A 120 10.52 -0.82 0.06
N TYR A 121 10.27 -0.81 -1.24
CA TYR A 121 9.35 -1.72 -1.92
C TYR A 121 9.92 -3.10 -2.30
N ASN A 122 11.20 -3.36 -1.97
CA ASN A 122 11.91 -4.61 -2.35
C ASN A 122 11.09 -5.89 -2.11
N GLY A 123 10.94 -6.69 -3.16
CA GLY A 123 10.27 -7.99 -3.15
C GLY A 123 8.82 -7.96 -3.61
N GLN A 124 8.21 -6.77 -3.74
CA GLN A 124 6.80 -6.62 -4.10
C GLN A 124 6.61 -6.15 -5.56
N GLU A 125 7.70 -6.05 -6.35
CA GLU A 125 7.72 -5.39 -7.66
C GLU A 125 6.72 -5.97 -8.66
N ALA A 126 6.44 -7.27 -8.59
CA ALA A 126 5.46 -7.93 -9.45
C ALA A 126 4.04 -7.38 -9.26
N VAL A 127 3.68 -6.96 -8.03
CA VAL A 127 2.34 -6.42 -7.72
C VAL A 127 2.13 -5.08 -8.42
N SER A 128 2.95 -4.09 -8.07
CA SER A 128 2.95 -2.76 -8.73
C SER A 128 3.01 -2.86 -10.25
N THR A 129 4.00 -3.59 -10.79
CA THR A 129 4.23 -3.71 -12.23
C THR A 129 3.04 -4.36 -12.94
N GLY A 130 2.50 -5.45 -12.38
CA GLY A 130 1.41 -6.22 -12.99
C GLY A 130 0.13 -5.41 -13.17
N PHE A 131 -0.19 -4.52 -12.22
CA PHE A 131 -1.33 -3.61 -12.31
C PHE A 131 -1.01 -2.35 -13.10
N ILE A 132 0.06 -1.63 -12.74
CA ILE A 132 0.29 -0.26 -13.22
C ILE A 132 0.63 -0.24 -14.71
N LYS A 133 1.34 -1.25 -15.24
CA LYS A 133 1.66 -1.33 -16.69
C LYS A 133 0.47 -1.75 -17.57
N LEU A 134 -0.71 -1.90 -17.01
CA LEU A 134 -1.96 -2.03 -17.76
C LEU A 134 -2.79 -0.74 -17.78
N LEU A 135 -2.41 0.24 -16.96
CA LEU A 135 -3.17 1.48 -16.80
C LEU A 135 -2.87 2.47 -17.92
N LYS A 136 -3.90 3.24 -18.28
CA LYS A 136 -3.79 4.44 -19.12
C LYS A 136 -3.22 5.59 -18.28
N LYS A 137 -2.87 6.69 -18.96
CA LYS A 137 -2.38 7.90 -18.27
C LYS A 137 -3.44 8.46 -17.32
N GLU A 138 -4.71 8.39 -17.71
CA GLU A 138 -5.86 8.97 -17.02
C GLU A 138 -6.31 8.16 -15.80
N ASP A 139 -5.92 6.88 -15.71
CA ASP A 139 -6.20 6.06 -14.54
C ASP A 139 -5.36 6.52 -13.35
N SER A 140 -5.98 6.48 -12.17
CA SER A 140 -5.37 6.98 -10.94
C SER A 140 -4.76 5.85 -10.11
N VAL A 141 -3.57 6.10 -9.58
CA VAL A 141 -2.89 5.22 -8.61
C VAL A 141 -2.88 5.92 -7.26
N ILE A 142 -3.37 5.23 -6.24
CA ILE A 142 -3.33 5.64 -4.85
C ILE A 142 -2.51 4.61 -4.09
N SER A 143 -1.49 5.08 -3.37
CA SER A 143 -0.50 4.23 -2.73
C SER A 143 -0.53 4.35 -1.20
N THR A 144 0.21 3.48 -0.53
CA THR A 144 0.65 3.66 0.87
C THR A 144 1.91 4.53 0.94
N TYR A 145 2.50 4.65 2.12
CA TYR A 145 3.85 5.20 2.33
C TYR A 145 4.99 4.43 1.63
N ARG A 146 4.71 3.28 1.00
CA ARG A 146 5.67 2.48 0.22
C ARG A 146 5.43 2.73 -1.28
N ASP A 147 5.55 3.98 -1.69
CA ASP A 147 5.04 4.52 -2.95
C ASP A 147 6.09 4.78 -4.04
N HIS A 148 7.39 4.64 -3.77
CA HIS A 148 8.43 5.03 -4.74
C HIS A 148 8.28 4.24 -6.03
N VAL A 149 8.16 2.92 -5.93
CA VAL A 149 7.96 2.04 -7.09
C VAL A 149 6.61 2.29 -7.76
N HIS A 150 5.53 2.57 -7.02
CA HIS A 150 4.25 2.95 -7.63
C HIS A 150 4.37 4.23 -8.48
N ALA A 151 5.08 5.25 -7.99
CA ALA A 151 5.34 6.48 -8.73
C ALA A 151 6.18 6.23 -10.00
N LEU A 152 7.29 5.47 -9.87
CA LEU A 152 8.14 5.08 -10.99
C LEU A 152 7.36 4.27 -12.04
N SER A 153 6.61 3.26 -11.61
CA SER A 153 5.80 2.42 -12.51
C SER A 153 4.74 3.25 -13.26
N LYS A 154 4.17 4.29 -12.62
CA LYS A 154 3.21 5.19 -13.28
C LYS A 154 3.87 6.26 -14.15
N GLY A 155 5.20 6.31 -14.17
CA GLY A 155 6.00 7.12 -15.09
C GLY A 155 6.59 8.40 -14.48
N VAL A 156 6.46 8.61 -13.16
CA VAL A 156 7.14 9.74 -12.51
C VAL A 156 8.66 9.57 -12.69
N PRO A 157 9.38 10.57 -13.22
CA PRO A 157 10.81 10.41 -13.51
C PRO A 157 11.64 10.06 -12.27
N ALA A 158 12.56 9.11 -12.40
CA ALA A 158 13.41 8.64 -11.30
C ALA A 158 14.17 9.79 -10.61
N ARG A 159 14.71 10.75 -11.38
CA ARG A 159 15.35 11.95 -10.84
C ARG A 159 14.44 12.83 -9.98
N GLN A 160 13.13 12.89 -10.27
CA GLN A 160 12.16 13.63 -9.45
C GLN A 160 11.83 12.84 -8.17
N VAL A 161 11.68 11.52 -8.26
CA VAL A 161 11.47 10.68 -7.07
C VAL A 161 12.70 10.76 -6.14
N MET A 162 13.91 10.63 -6.68
CA MET A 162 15.16 10.73 -5.90
C MET A 162 15.33 12.14 -5.29
N SER A 163 15.03 13.19 -6.06
CA SER A 163 15.06 14.57 -5.57
C SER A 163 14.05 14.80 -4.43
N GLU A 164 12.87 14.18 -4.49
CA GLU A 164 11.88 14.24 -3.41
C GLU A 164 12.40 13.58 -2.13
N LEU A 165 13.01 12.40 -2.25
CA LEU A 165 13.64 11.69 -1.13
C LEU A 165 14.80 12.47 -0.50
N PHE A 166 15.50 13.29 -1.29
CA PHE A 166 16.58 14.17 -0.82
C PHE A 166 16.05 15.52 -0.30
N GLY A 167 14.73 15.75 -0.31
CA GLY A 167 14.13 17.00 0.14
C GLY A 167 14.47 18.19 -0.77
N LYS A 168 14.56 17.98 -2.08
CA LYS A 168 14.94 19.01 -3.06
C LYS A 168 13.73 19.61 -3.76
N THR A 169 13.84 20.87 -4.19
CA THR A 169 12.75 21.60 -4.90
C THR A 169 12.34 20.94 -6.22
N THR A 170 13.26 20.18 -6.82
CA THR A 170 13.05 19.42 -8.06
C THR A 170 12.36 18.08 -7.86
N GLY A 171 11.99 17.74 -6.60
CA GLY A 171 11.16 16.60 -6.28
C GLY A 171 9.76 16.70 -6.86
N CYS A 172 9.06 15.57 -7.02
CA CYS A 172 7.70 15.54 -7.56
C CYS A 172 6.69 16.32 -6.70
N CYS A 173 6.97 16.49 -5.40
CA CYS A 173 6.24 17.31 -4.44
C CYS A 173 7.08 18.48 -3.94
N ARG A 174 8.10 18.88 -4.71
CA ARG A 174 9.01 19.98 -4.41
C ARG A 174 9.78 19.81 -3.09
N GLY A 175 10.04 18.57 -2.67
CA GLY A 175 10.79 18.24 -1.47
C GLY A 175 9.98 18.37 -0.16
N GLN A 176 8.64 18.44 -0.25
CA GLN A 176 7.75 18.56 0.91
C GLN A 176 7.14 17.22 1.34
N GLY A 177 7.01 16.27 0.41
CA GLY A 177 6.41 14.97 0.68
C GLY A 177 7.39 13.95 1.24
N GLY A 178 8.67 14.05 0.86
CA GLY A 178 9.70 13.11 1.31
C GLY A 178 9.37 11.67 0.92
N SER A 179 9.73 10.71 1.78
CA SER A 179 9.67 9.28 1.45
C SER A 179 8.28 8.63 1.51
N MET A 180 7.25 9.30 2.03
CA MET A 180 5.95 8.66 2.27
C MET A 180 4.78 9.32 1.53
N HIS A 181 5.04 10.41 0.81
CA HIS A 181 4.00 11.27 0.23
C HIS A 181 4.30 11.66 -1.22
N MET A 182 4.62 10.69 -2.06
CA MET A 182 4.81 10.91 -3.50
C MET A 182 3.47 11.25 -4.15
N PHE A 183 3.42 12.38 -4.85
CA PHE A 183 2.25 12.85 -5.58
C PHE A 183 2.67 13.35 -6.97
N SER A 184 1.84 13.10 -7.98
CA SER A 184 2.05 13.67 -9.31
C SER A 184 0.74 13.76 -10.09
N LYS A 185 0.23 14.98 -10.23
CA LYS A 185 -0.96 15.28 -11.04
C LYS A 185 -0.78 14.86 -12.50
N GLU A 186 0.41 15.06 -13.07
CA GLU A 186 0.68 14.75 -14.48
C GLU A 186 0.55 13.24 -14.78
N HIS A 187 0.92 12.39 -13.82
CA HIS A 187 0.93 10.93 -13.96
C HIS A 187 -0.30 10.26 -13.33
N ASN A 188 -1.19 11.05 -12.71
CA ASN A 188 -2.31 10.60 -11.88
C ASN A 188 -1.88 9.66 -10.74
N VAL A 189 -0.76 10.00 -10.09
CA VAL A 189 -0.39 9.45 -8.78
C VAL A 189 -0.98 10.37 -7.74
N LEU A 190 -2.05 9.94 -7.08
CA LEU A 190 -2.83 10.79 -6.16
C LEU A 190 -2.35 10.70 -4.71
N GLY A 191 -1.11 10.27 -4.50
CA GLY A 191 -0.45 10.31 -3.19
C GLY A 191 0.05 8.95 -2.72
N GLY A 192 1.15 8.99 -1.98
CA GLY A 192 1.39 8.10 -0.85
C GLY A 192 0.87 8.71 0.43
N PHE A 193 0.43 7.82 1.31
CA PHE A 193 -0.19 8.19 2.57
C PHE A 193 0.51 7.49 3.72
N ALA A 194 0.98 8.29 4.69
CA ALA A 194 1.64 7.79 5.89
C ALA A 194 0.64 7.19 6.89
N PHE A 195 -0.58 7.72 6.95
CA PHE A 195 -1.61 7.16 7.82
C PHE A 195 -2.29 5.96 7.17
N ILE A 196 -2.39 4.89 7.94
CA ILE A 196 -2.93 3.61 7.49
C ILE A 196 -4.40 3.79 7.09
N GLY A 197 -4.73 3.46 5.84
CA GLY A 197 -6.10 3.51 5.32
C GLY A 197 -6.52 4.85 4.71
N GLU A 198 -5.74 5.92 4.87
CA GLU A 198 -6.09 7.28 4.40
C GLU A 198 -6.31 7.35 2.88
N GLY A 199 -5.54 6.59 2.10
CA GLY A 199 -5.67 6.55 0.63
C GLY A 199 -6.95 5.88 0.12
N ILE A 200 -7.57 4.98 0.88
CA ILE A 200 -8.74 4.19 0.44
C ILE A 200 -9.95 5.10 0.08
N PRO A 201 -10.38 6.06 0.93
CA PRO A 201 -11.45 6.99 0.58
C PRO A 201 -11.06 7.93 -0.57
N VAL A 202 -9.78 8.33 -0.67
CA VAL A 202 -9.29 9.16 -1.80
C VAL A 202 -9.45 8.41 -3.13
N ALA A 203 -9.04 7.14 -3.17
CA ALA A 203 -9.22 6.29 -4.34
C ALA A 203 -10.71 6.08 -4.69
N THR A 204 -11.55 5.90 -3.68
CA THR A 204 -13.00 5.78 -3.83
C THR A 204 -13.60 7.05 -4.45
N GLY A 205 -13.15 8.23 -4.02
CA GLY A 205 -13.52 9.52 -4.61
C GLY A 205 -13.03 9.70 -6.06
N ALA A 206 -11.82 9.24 -6.37
CA ALA A 206 -11.30 9.26 -7.74
C ALA A 206 -12.16 8.37 -8.67
N ALA A 207 -12.52 7.18 -8.23
CA ALA A 207 -13.41 6.29 -8.99
C ALA A 207 -14.83 6.87 -9.13
N PHE A 208 -15.36 7.51 -8.07
CA PHE A 208 -16.62 8.24 -8.13
C PHE A 208 -16.57 9.36 -9.17
N THR A 209 -15.45 10.08 -9.26
CA THR A 209 -15.25 11.13 -10.27
C THR A 209 -15.39 10.57 -11.69
N SER A 210 -14.76 9.44 -12.00
CA SER A 210 -14.91 8.78 -13.32
C SER A 210 -16.37 8.45 -13.63
N LYS A 211 -17.10 7.88 -12.66
CA LYS A 211 -18.52 7.57 -12.82
C LYS A 211 -19.36 8.84 -13.00
N TYR A 212 -19.10 9.88 -12.21
CA TYR A 212 -19.81 11.16 -12.29
C TYR A 212 -19.60 11.84 -13.64
N ARG A 213 -18.37 11.84 -14.16
CA ARG A 213 -18.06 12.37 -15.50
C ARG A 213 -18.87 11.65 -16.58
N ARG A 214 -18.90 10.33 -16.53
CA ARG A 214 -19.67 9.50 -17.48
C ARG A 214 -21.18 9.74 -17.37
N GLU A 215 -21.74 9.65 -16.17
CA GLU A 215 -23.19 9.57 -15.98
C GLU A 215 -23.87 10.94 -15.81
N VAL A 216 -23.20 11.90 -15.17
CA VAL A 216 -23.76 13.22 -14.84
C VAL A 216 -23.25 14.28 -15.81
N LEU A 217 -21.94 14.37 -16.05
CA LEU A 217 -21.35 15.34 -16.98
C LEU A 217 -21.44 14.92 -18.45
N LYS A 218 -21.95 13.71 -18.73
CA LYS A 218 -22.19 13.17 -20.08
C LYS A 218 -20.92 13.02 -20.93
N GLU A 219 -19.78 12.81 -20.27
CA GLU A 219 -18.51 12.44 -20.91
C GLU A 219 -18.49 10.92 -21.15
N ALA A 220 -19.21 10.48 -22.18
CA ALA A 220 -19.49 9.06 -22.42
C ALA A 220 -18.24 8.18 -22.66
N ASP A 221 -17.14 8.80 -23.07
CA ASP A 221 -15.83 8.18 -23.30
C ASP A 221 -14.96 8.08 -22.04
N CYS A 222 -15.38 8.67 -20.91
CA CYS A 222 -14.65 8.56 -19.65
C CYS A 222 -14.69 7.12 -19.12
N ASP A 223 -13.57 6.42 -19.20
CA ASP A 223 -13.38 5.05 -18.72
C ASP A 223 -12.23 4.90 -17.72
N HIS A 224 -11.91 5.98 -17.01
CA HIS A 224 -10.79 5.98 -16.07
C HIS A 224 -11.08 5.07 -14.87
N VAL A 225 -10.05 4.33 -14.46
CA VAL A 225 -10.07 3.40 -13.32
C VAL A 225 -9.21 3.96 -12.20
N ALA A 226 -9.61 3.74 -10.94
CA ALA A 226 -8.75 3.98 -9.80
C ALA A 226 -8.20 2.65 -9.26
N VAL A 227 -6.91 2.60 -8.92
CA VAL A 227 -6.29 1.47 -8.24
C VAL A 227 -5.81 1.93 -6.87
N ALA A 228 -6.34 1.30 -5.82
CA ALA A 228 -5.98 1.57 -4.43
C ALA A 228 -5.07 0.45 -3.91
N PHE A 229 -3.78 0.75 -3.72
CA PHE A 229 -2.82 -0.18 -3.12
C PHE A 229 -2.75 0.03 -1.60
N PHE A 230 -2.83 -1.05 -0.84
CA PHE A 230 -2.65 -1.02 0.61
C PHE A 230 -2.22 -2.37 1.19
N GLY A 231 -1.50 -2.35 2.32
CA GLY A 231 -1.02 -3.56 2.97
C GLY A 231 -2.12 -4.33 3.73
N ASP A 232 -1.85 -5.59 4.04
CA ASP A 232 -2.71 -6.49 4.82
C ASP A 232 -3.19 -5.89 6.15
N GLY A 233 -2.28 -5.26 6.91
CA GLY A 233 -2.63 -4.61 8.18
C GLY A 233 -3.69 -3.52 8.05
N THR A 234 -3.78 -2.87 6.89
CA THR A 234 -4.78 -1.81 6.60
C THR A 234 -6.20 -2.36 6.60
N CYS A 235 -6.39 -3.64 6.25
CA CYS A 235 -7.70 -4.28 6.09
C CYS A 235 -8.46 -4.48 7.41
N ASN A 236 -7.85 -4.11 8.53
CA ASN A 236 -8.46 -4.09 9.86
C ASN A 236 -9.09 -2.73 10.20
N ASN A 237 -8.87 -1.68 9.39
CA ASN A 237 -9.47 -0.36 9.61
C ASN A 237 -10.93 -0.31 9.12
N GLY A 238 -11.78 0.44 9.83
CA GLY A 238 -13.19 0.63 9.46
C GLY A 238 -13.37 1.24 8.06
N GLN A 239 -12.50 2.19 7.70
CA GLN A 239 -12.50 2.86 6.39
C GLN A 239 -12.43 1.89 5.21
N PHE A 240 -11.74 0.75 5.37
CA PHE A 240 -11.69 -0.29 4.34
C PHE A 240 -13.10 -0.84 4.06
N TYR A 241 -13.83 -1.27 5.09
CA TYR A 241 -15.17 -1.82 4.94
C TYR A 241 -16.19 -0.78 4.44
N GLU A 242 -16.10 0.46 4.92
CA GLU A 242 -16.94 1.56 4.45
C GLU A 242 -16.77 1.81 2.95
N CYS A 243 -15.53 1.86 2.48
CA CYS A 243 -15.22 2.09 1.08
C CYS A 243 -15.61 0.89 0.19
N LEU A 244 -15.43 -0.36 0.67
CA LEU A 244 -15.92 -1.54 -0.06
C LEU A 244 -17.44 -1.46 -0.27
N ASN A 245 -18.19 -1.13 0.79
CA ASN A 245 -19.64 -0.98 0.72
C ASN A 245 -20.07 0.10 -0.29
N MET A 246 -19.45 1.29 -0.21
CA MET A 246 -19.78 2.39 -1.11
C MET A 246 -19.42 2.09 -2.56
N ALA A 247 -18.25 1.50 -2.80
CA ALA A 247 -17.80 1.12 -4.13
C ALA A 247 -18.72 0.07 -4.76
N ALA A 248 -19.18 -0.91 -3.98
CA ALA A 248 -20.14 -1.92 -4.44
C ALA A 248 -21.51 -1.28 -4.75
N LEU A 249 -22.05 -0.48 -3.83
CA LEU A 249 -23.34 0.18 -3.96
C LEU A 249 -23.43 1.03 -5.23
N TRP A 250 -22.38 1.79 -5.53
CA TRP A 250 -22.35 2.70 -6.68
C TRP A 250 -21.73 2.08 -7.94
N LYS A 251 -21.30 0.82 -7.88
CA LYS A 251 -20.57 0.13 -8.96
C LYS A 251 -19.41 0.98 -9.49
N LEU A 252 -18.55 1.45 -8.57
CA LEU A 252 -17.44 2.31 -8.93
C LEU A 252 -16.36 1.56 -9.73
N PRO A 253 -15.69 2.24 -10.68
CA PRO A 253 -14.56 1.69 -11.43
C PRO A 253 -13.27 1.72 -10.59
N ILE A 254 -13.23 0.92 -9.51
CA ILE A 254 -12.10 0.85 -8.58
C ILE A 254 -11.62 -0.59 -8.39
N ILE A 255 -10.31 -0.75 -8.25
CA ILE A 255 -9.68 -2.00 -7.85
C ILE A 255 -9.00 -1.77 -6.51
N PHE A 256 -9.35 -2.59 -5.53
CA PHE A 256 -8.70 -2.63 -4.23
C PHE A 256 -7.62 -3.71 -4.26
N VAL A 257 -6.36 -3.30 -4.26
CA VAL A 257 -5.20 -4.20 -4.33
C VAL A 257 -4.55 -4.28 -2.96
N VAL A 258 -4.68 -5.44 -2.33
CA VAL A 258 -4.06 -5.74 -1.04
C VAL A 258 -2.70 -6.34 -1.27
N GLU A 259 -1.66 -5.65 -0.83
CA GLU A 259 -0.27 -6.09 -0.85
C GLU A 259 0.01 -6.86 0.44
N ASN A 260 -0.43 -8.12 0.49
CA ASN A 260 -0.28 -8.95 1.67
C ASN A 260 1.16 -9.46 1.75
N ASN A 261 2.04 -8.69 2.37
CA ASN A 261 3.43 -9.08 2.64
C ASN A 261 3.61 -9.83 3.98
N LEU A 262 2.49 -10.34 4.52
CA LEU A 262 2.37 -11.14 5.74
C LEU A 262 2.64 -10.40 7.06
N TRP A 263 2.99 -9.11 7.02
CA TRP A 263 3.48 -8.39 8.20
C TRP A 263 3.09 -6.90 8.23
N ALA A 264 2.40 -6.48 9.29
CA ALA A 264 2.21 -5.07 9.61
C ALA A 264 3.19 -4.64 10.72
N ILE A 265 4.35 -4.08 10.32
CA ILE A 265 5.49 -3.82 11.22
C ILE A 265 5.92 -5.13 11.91
N GLY A 266 5.57 -5.32 13.18
CA GLY A 266 5.83 -6.54 13.96
C GLY A 266 4.61 -7.44 14.16
N MET A 267 3.46 -7.08 13.61
CA MET A 267 2.23 -7.87 13.70
C MET A 267 2.13 -8.83 12.52
N SER A 268 2.17 -10.14 12.79
CA SER A 268 1.96 -11.17 11.78
C SER A 268 0.52 -11.16 11.27
N HIS A 269 0.36 -11.25 9.95
CA HIS A 269 -0.92 -11.32 9.26
C HIS A 269 -1.85 -12.42 9.80
N LEU A 270 -1.31 -13.62 10.04
CA LEU A 270 -2.05 -14.79 10.54
C LEU A 270 -2.64 -14.59 11.95
N ARG A 271 -2.22 -13.55 12.66
CA ARG A 271 -2.69 -13.20 14.00
C ARG A 271 -3.38 -11.84 14.07
N SER A 272 -3.62 -11.20 12.92
CA SER A 272 -4.08 -9.81 12.83
C SER A 272 -5.59 -9.64 12.63
N THR A 273 -6.29 -10.71 12.23
CA THR A 273 -7.73 -10.73 11.89
C THR A 273 -8.31 -12.10 12.22
N SER A 274 -9.63 -12.17 12.44
CA SER A 274 -10.34 -13.43 12.71
C SER A 274 -10.40 -14.37 11.50
N ASP A 275 -10.37 -13.80 10.30
CA ASP A 275 -10.24 -14.52 9.03
C ASP A 275 -9.08 -13.88 8.25
N PRO A 276 -7.96 -14.61 8.06
CA PRO A 276 -6.77 -14.10 7.38
C PRO A 276 -6.96 -13.99 5.87
N GLU A 277 -7.90 -14.71 5.26
CA GLU A 277 -8.10 -14.65 3.81
C GLU A 277 -8.86 -13.37 3.42
N ILE A 278 -8.12 -12.27 3.21
CA ILE A 278 -8.67 -10.92 3.00
C ILE A 278 -9.56 -10.87 1.76
N TRP A 279 -9.19 -11.59 0.69
CA TRP A 279 -9.98 -11.66 -0.54
C TRP A 279 -11.44 -12.11 -0.29
N LYS A 280 -11.70 -12.94 0.73
CA LYS A 280 -13.06 -13.41 1.09
C LYS A 280 -13.96 -12.30 1.62
N LYS A 281 -13.39 -11.15 2.01
CA LYS A 281 -14.16 -9.98 2.45
C LYS A 281 -14.91 -9.32 1.28
N GLY A 282 -14.44 -9.46 0.04
CA GLY A 282 -15.09 -8.90 -1.16
C GLY A 282 -16.52 -9.45 -1.37
N PRO A 283 -16.71 -10.77 -1.46
CA PRO A 283 -18.04 -11.37 -1.65
C PRO A 283 -19.09 -10.97 -0.62
N ALA A 284 -18.70 -10.62 0.62
CA ALA A 284 -19.63 -10.12 1.63
C ALA A 284 -20.32 -8.80 1.24
N PHE A 285 -19.71 -8.01 0.35
CA PHE A 285 -20.28 -6.78 -0.22
C PHE A 285 -20.87 -6.98 -1.62
N GLY A 286 -20.89 -8.21 -2.14
CA GLY A 286 -21.34 -8.50 -3.50
C GLY A 286 -20.35 -8.12 -4.61
N MET A 287 -19.07 -7.96 -4.29
CA MET A 287 -17.99 -7.76 -5.27
C MET A 287 -17.08 -9.01 -5.37
N PRO A 288 -16.40 -9.24 -6.51
CA PRO A 288 -15.43 -10.33 -6.62
C PRO A 288 -14.25 -10.11 -5.67
N GLY A 289 -13.83 -11.20 -5.02
CA GLY A 289 -12.59 -11.31 -4.28
C GLY A 289 -11.66 -12.31 -4.97
N VAL A 290 -10.40 -11.95 -5.19
CA VAL A 290 -9.41 -12.79 -5.88
C VAL A 290 -8.14 -12.87 -5.04
N HIS A 291 -7.66 -14.09 -4.79
CA HIS A 291 -6.32 -14.33 -4.24
C HIS A 291 -5.35 -14.63 -5.39
N VAL A 292 -4.16 -14.06 -5.35
CA VAL A 292 -3.13 -14.27 -6.37
C VAL A 292 -1.75 -14.31 -5.74
N ASP A 293 -0.88 -15.15 -6.31
CA ASP A 293 0.55 -15.13 -6.01
C ASP A 293 1.15 -13.80 -6.48
N GLY A 294 1.36 -12.88 -5.54
CA GLY A 294 1.90 -11.55 -5.78
C GLY A 294 3.38 -11.53 -6.14
N MET A 295 4.08 -12.67 -6.04
CA MET A 295 5.47 -12.83 -6.49
C MET A 295 5.58 -13.31 -7.94
N ASP A 296 4.45 -13.53 -8.63
CA ASP A 296 4.38 -13.94 -10.03
C ASP A 296 3.68 -12.86 -10.87
N VAL A 297 4.49 -12.04 -11.55
CA VAL A 297 3.98 -10.90 -12.34
C VAL A 297 3.03 -11.32 -13.45
N LEU A 298 3.14 -12.55 -13.98
CA LEU A 298 2.25 -13.02 -15.05
C LEU A 298 0.86 -13.31 -14.51
N LYS A 299 0.76 -13.94 -13.33
CA LYS A 299 -0.52 -14.16 -12.64
C LYS A 299 -1.14 -12.87 -12.15
N VAL A 300 -0.34 -11.97 -11.55
CA VAL A 300 -0.81 -10.64 -11.15
C VAL A 300 -1.38 -9.89 -12.35
N ARG A 301 -0.66 -9.89 -13.48
CA ARG A 301 -1.10 -9.21 -14.71
C ARG A 301 -2.37 -9.82 -15.29
N GLU A 302 -2.54 -11.13 -15.23
CA GLU A 302 -3.79 -11.79 -15.65
C GLU A 302 -4.99 -11.30 -14.84
N VAL A 303 -4.88 -11.31 -13.52
CA VAL A 303 -5.93 -10.80 -12.61
C VAL A 303 -6.18 -9.31 -12.84
N ALA A 304 -5.12 -8.54 -13.01
CA ALA A 304 -5.20 -7.11 -13.28
C ALA A 304 -5.91 -6.80 -14.61
N LYS A 305 -5.66 -7.58 -15.68
CA LYS A 305 -6.35 -7.42 -16.98
C LYS A 305 -7.86 -7.54 -16.82
N GLU A 306 -8.34 -8.55 -16.10
CA GLU A 306 -9.79 -8.70 -15.87
C GLU A 306 -10.34 -7.64 -14.91
N ALA A 307 -9.65 -7.36 -13.80
CA ALA A 307 -10.11 -6.37 -12.82
C ALA A 307 -10.22 -4.96 -13.43
N VAL A 308 -9.23 -4.54 -14.24
CA VAL A 308 -9.27 -3.28 -14.99
C VAL A 308 -10.36 -3.31 -16.04
N GLY A 309 -10.49 -4.40 -16.81
CA GLY A 309 -11.56 -4.56 -17.79
C GLY A 309 -12.95 -4.42 -17.16
N ARG A 310 -13.21 -5.13 -16.06
CA ARG A 310 -14.44 -5.09 -15.29
C ARG A 310 -14.79 -3.66 -14.82
N ALA A 311 -13.80 -2.98 -14.22
CA ALA A 311 -13.96 -1.60 -13.77
C ALA A 311 -14.34 -0.67 -14.93
N ARG A 312 -13.64 -0.74 -16.07
CA ARG A 312 -13.94 0.08 -17.26
C ARG A 312 -15.34 -0.18 -17.82
N ARG A 313 -15.77 -1.45 -17.87
CA ARG A 313 -17.10 -1.88 -18.32
C ARG A 313 -18.23 -1.44 -17.37
N GLY A 314 -17.92 -0.86 -16.21
CA GLY A 314 -18.92 -0.37 -15.25
C GLY A 314 -19.59 -1.49 -14.46
N GLU A 315 -18.93 -2.65 -14.38
CA GLU A 315 -19.44 -3.82 -13.66
C GLU A 315 -19.15 -3.76 -12.15
N GLY A 316 -18.50 -2.68 -11.69
CA GLY A 316 -18.22 -2.40 -10.29
C GLY A 316 -16.81 -2.84 -9.86
N PRO A 317 -16.56 -2.80 -8.53
CA PRO A 317 -15.23 -2.98 -7.98
C PRO A 317 -14.77 -4.43 -7.96
N THR A 318 -13.47 -4.62 -7.71
CA THR A 318 -12.82 -5.91 -7.43
C THR A 318 -11.89 -5.76 -6.23
N LEU A 319 -11.91 -6.72 -5.31
CA LEU A 319 -10.89 -6.88 -4.26
C LEU A 319 -9.88 -7.95 -4.70
N VAL A 320 -8.61 -7.60 -4.77
CA VAL A 320 -7.52 -8.51 -5.12
C VAL A 320 -6.53 -8.56 -3.97
N GLU A 321 -6.28 -9.74 -3.44
CA GLU A 321 -5.23 -10.01 -2.47
C GLU A 321 -4.02 -10.62 -3.17
N CYS A 322 -2.95 -9.84 -3.25
CA CYS A 322 -1.66 -10.25 -3.74
C CYS A 322 -0.79 -10.68 -2.57
N GLU A 323 -0.62 -11.99 -2.39
CA GLU A 323 0.30 -12.53 -1.39
C GLU A 323 1.73 -12.37 -1.90
N THR A 324 2.51 -11.54 -1.21
CA THR A 324 3.86 -11.13 -1.61
C THR A 324 4.76 -11.12 -0.38
N TYR A 325 5.97 -10.56 -0.49
CA TYR A 325 6.88 -10.48 0.65
C TYR A 325 7.81 -9.28 0.55
N ARG A 326 7.98 -8.57 1.68
CA ARG A 326 8.98 -7.50 1.76
C ARG A 326 10.34 -8.08 2.14
N PHE A 327 11.37 -7.81 1.36
CA PHE A 327 12.71 -8.38 1.59
C PHE A 327 13.52 -7.67 2.68
N ARG A 328 13.15 -6.43 3.01
CA ARG A 328 13.77 -5.65 4.09
C ARG A 328 12.81 -5.51 5.26
N GLY A 329 13.30 -4.95 6.37
CA GLY A 329 12.46 -4.55 7.50
C GLY A 329 11.32 -3.61 7.09
N HIS A 330 10.43 -3.29 8.02
CA HIS A 330 9.30 -2.40 7.75
C HIS A 330 9.73 -1.08 7.11
N SER A 331 10.75 -0.45 7.72
CA SER A 331 11.50 0.71 7.24
C SER A 331 13.00 0.43 7.38
N LEU A 332 13.85 1.31 6.84
CA LEU A 332 15.32 1.20 7.02
C LEU A 332 15.79 1.34 8.49
N ALA A 333 14.92 1.77 9.39
CA ALA A 333 15.19 1.83 10.83
C ALA A 333 14.74 0.55 11.58
N ASP A 334 13.98 -0.34 10.95
CA ASP A 334 13.51 -1.59 11.54
C ASP A 334 14.58 -2.69 11.38
N PRO A 335 15.13 -3.24 12.49
CA PRO A 335 16.17 -4.27 12.45
C PRO A 335 15.66 -5.65 11.98
N ASP A 336 14.35 -5.82 11.82
CA ASP A 336 13.75 -7.03 11.24
C ASP A 336 13.96 -8.33 12.04
N GLU A 337 13.90 -8.21 13.38
CA GLU A 337 14.20 -9.30 14.32
C GLU A 337 13.00 -10.24 14.57
N LEU A 338 11.78 -9.82 14.22
CA LEU A 338 10.55 -10.56 14.55
C LEU A 338 10.19 -11.66 13.56
N ARG A 339 10.83 -11.69 12.39
CA ARG A 339 10.53 -12.64 11.31
C ARG A 339 11.50 -13.80 11.30
N ASP A 340 10.96 -15.02 11.17
CA ASP A 340 11.75 -16.25 11.09
C ASP A 340 12.72 -16.19 9.90
N PRO A 341 14.03 -16.39 10.11
CA PRO A 341 15.01 -16.49 9.02
C PRO A 341 14.64 -17.54 7.95
N ALA A 342 14.00 -18.65 8.33
CA ALA A 342 13.56 -19.67 7.38
C ALA A 342 12.45 -19.16 6.45
N GLU A 343 11.50 -18.37 6.98
CA GLU A 343 10.47 -17.70 6.19
C GLU A 343 11.10 -16.71 5.21
N LYS A 344 12.02 -15.87 5.69
CA LYS A 344 12.74 -14.90 4.84
C LYS A 344 13.48 -15.57 3.70
N ASN A 345 14.20 -16.66 3.99
CA ASN A 345 14.93 -17.43 2.99
C ASN A 345 13.98 -18.09 1.97
N HIS A 346 12.84 -18.63 2.42
CA HIS A 346 11.85 -19.19 1.52
C HIS A 346 11.39 -18.16 0.48
N TYR A 347 10.98 -16.97 0.92
CA TYR A 347 10.53 -15.92 0.00
C TYR A 347 11.64 -15.31 -0.85
N ALA A 348 12.88 -15.23 -0.34
CA ALA A 348 14.03 -14.79 -1.14
C ALA A 348 14.28 -15.71 -2.36
N THR A 349 14.02 -17.01 -2.25
CA THR A 349 14.13 -17.93 -3.41
C THR A 349 13.02 -17.74 -4.45
N ARG A 350 11.97 -16.97 -4.11
CA ARG A 350 10.81 -16.68 -4.97
C ARG A 350 10.86 -15.28 -5.58
N ASP A 351 12.03 -14.68 -5.73
CA ASP A 351 12.19 -13.32 -6.28
C ASP A 351 11.45 -13.15 -7.64
N PRO A 352 10.48 -12.21 -7.74
CA PRO A 352 9.67 -12.01 -8.94
C PRO A 352 10.48 -11.68 -10.19
N ILE A 353 11.59 -10.96 -10.05
CA ILE A 353 12.46 -10.57 -11.16
C ILE A 353 13.17 -11.80 -11.73
N THR A 354 13.67 -12.66 -10.83
CA THR A 354 14.34 -13.90 -11.21
C THR A 354 13.36 -14.88 -11.85
N ALA A 355 12.12 -14.97 -11.33
CA ALA A 355 11.07 -15.80 -11.88
C ALA A 355 10.68 -15.37 -13.31
N LEU A 356 10.44 -14.07 -13.55
CA LEU A 356 10.14 -13.57 -14.89
C LEU A 356 11.32 -13.80 -15.86
N LYS A 357 12.55 -13.51 -15.43
CA LYS A 357 13.76 -13.74 -16.23
C LYS A 357 13.84 -15.20 -16.69
N LYS A 358 13.64 -16.15 -15.75
CA LYS A 358 13.65 -17.58 -16.04
C LYS A 358 12.59 -17.95 -17.08
N TYR A 359 11.34 -17.49 -16.89
CA TYR A 359 10.25 -17.72 -17.84
C TYR A 359 10.60 -17.22 -19.25
N MET A 360 11.16 -16.02 -19.36
CA MET A 360 11.50 -15.41 -20.65
C MET A 360 12.62 -16.18 -21.38
N PHE A 361 13.59 -16.74 -20.66
CA PHE A 361 14.61 -17.62 -21.25
C PHE A 361 14.06 -18.97 -21.67
N GLU A 362 13.30 -19.65 -20.80
CA GLU A 362 12.72 -20.97 -21.09
C GLU A 362 11.79 -20.94 -22.30
N ASN A 363 11.16 -19.80 -22.57
CA ASN A 363 10.28 -19.58 -23.71
C ASN A 363 10.97 -18.89 -24.91
N ASN A 364 12.29 -18.73 -24.89
CA ASN A 364 13.08 -18.09 -25.95
C ASN A 364 12.58 -16.69 -26.36
N LEU A 365 12.06 -15.92 -25.40
CA LEU A 365 11.58 -14.56 -25.64
C LEU A 365 12.74 -13.55 -25.70
N VAL A 366 13.82 -13.80 -24.96
CA VAL A 366 14.98 -12.91 -24.85
C VAL A 366 16.28 -13.68 -24.78
N ASN A 367 17.38 -12.98 -25.05
CA ASN A 367 18.73 -13.44 -24.76
C ASN A 367 19.39 -12.64 -23.61
N GLU A 368 20.57 -13.09 -23.18
CA GLU A 368 21.30 -12.48 -22.06
C GLU A 368 21.77 -11.05 -22.35
N ALA A 369 22.15 -10.74 -23.59
CA ALA A 369 22.62 -9.41 -23.95
C ALA A 369 21.50 -8.37 -23.83
N GLU A 370 20.26 -8.72 -24.15
CA GLU A 370 19.10 -7.84 -24.02
C GLU A 370 18.81 -7.47 -22.56
N LEU A 371 18.76 -8.46 -21.66
CA LEU A 371 18.53 -8.19 -20.24
C LEU A 371 19.71 -7.45 -19.60
N LYS A 372 20.95 -7.75 -20.02
CA LYS A 372 22.14 -7.02 -19.56
C LYS A 372 22.12 -5.56 -20.00
N ALA A 373 21.62 -5.26 -21.20
CA ALA A 373 21.46 -3.91 -21.69
C ALA A 373 20.42 -3.13 -20.86
N ILE A 374 19.29 -3.77 -20.50
CA ILE A 374 18.28 -3.18 -19.61
C ILE A 374 18.89 -2.87 -18.24
N ASN A 375 19.58 -3.83 -17.63
CA ASN A 375 20.21 -3.62 -16.32
C ASN A 375 21.19 -2.44 -16.35
N LYS A 376 22.08 -2.41 -17.36
CA LYS A 376 23.04 -1.30 -17.53
C LYS A 376 22.33 0.05 -17.68
N LYS A 377 21.27 0.12 -18.49
CA LYS A 377 20.48 1.35 -18.68
C LYS A 377 19.86 1.82 -17.35
N ILE A 378 19.36 0.88 -16.54
CA ILE A 378 18.74 1.19 -15.25
C ILE A 378 19.79 1.65 -14.24
N ASP A 379 20.95 1.00 -14.19
CA ASP A 379 22.07 1.41 -13.34
C ASP A 379 22.48 2.86 -13.67
N GLU A 380 22.69 3.18 -14.95
CA GLU A 380 23.00 4.54 -15.41
C GLU A 380 21.90 5.55 -15.06
N LEU A 381 20.62 5.17 -15.21
CA LEU A 381 19.48 6.03 -14.87
C LEU A 381 19.40 6.32 -13.36
N VAL A 382 19.65 5.32 -12.51
CA VAL A 382 19.59 5.46 -11.06
C VAL A 382 20.78 6.29 -10.56
N GLU A 383 21.98 6.08 -11.12
CA GLU A 383 23.15 6.92 -10.85
C GLU A 383 22.92 8.38 -11.25
N GLU A 384 22.41 8.63 -12.47
CA GLU A 384 22.06 9.99 -12.93
C GLU A 384 21.03 10.65 -12.00
N SER A 385 20.04 9.89 -11.52
CA SER A 385 19.02 10.41 -10.61
C SER A 385 19.61 10.86 -9.28
N VAL A 386 20.63 10.18 -8.76
CA VAL A 386 21.35 10.57 -7.54
C VAL A 386 22.18 11.83 -7.81
N GLU A 387 22.96 11.87 -8.89
CA GLU A 387 23.78 13.03 -9.25
C GLU A 387 22.91 14.29 -9.43
N PHE A 388 21.78 14.15 -10.13
CA PHE A 388 20.81 15.20 -10.33
C PHE A 388 20.21 15.70 -9.00
N ALA A 389 19.81 14.78 -8.11
CA ALA A 389 19.26 15.15 -6.80
C ALA A 389 20.31 15.85 -5.92
N ASP A 390 21.56 15.41 -5.95
CA ASP A 390 22.65 16.04 -5.20
C ASP A 390 22.92 17.47 -5.69
N ALA A 391 22.96 17.68 -7.00
CA ALA A 391 23.15 18.99 -7.62
C ALA A 391 21.91 19.91 -7.50
N SER A 392 20.74 19.36 -7.19
CA SER A 392 19.49 20.12 -7.13
C SER A 392 19.42 21.08 -5.92
N PRO A 393 18.75 22.23 -6.07
CA PRO A 393 18.62 23.20 -5.00
C PRO A 393 17.68 22.71 -3.89
N VAL A 394 18.04 23.04 -2.65
CA VAL A 394 17.13 22.89 -1.50
C VAL A 394 15.97 23.89 -1.60
N PRO A 395 14.77 23.58 -1.07
CA PRO A 395 13.66 24.52 -1.00
C PRO A 395 14.03 25.79 -0.26
N ALA A 396 13.62 26.95 -0.80
CA ALA A 396 13.77 28.22 -0.11
C ALA A 396 12.82 28.29 1.10
N ARG A 397 13.20 29.03 2.14
CA ARG A 397 12.43 29.11 3.40
C ARG A 397 10.98 29.55 3.21
N ASN A 398 10.72 30.45 2.27
CA ASN A 398 9.37 30.93 1.95
C ASN A 398 8.44 29.83 1.42
N GLN A 399 8.99 28.77 0.82
CA GLN A 399 8.22 27.64 0.31
C GLN A 399 7.48 26.89 1.43
N LEU A 400 7.94 26.96 2.69
CA LEU A 400 7.28 26.32 3.83
C LEU A 400 5.81 26.71 3.99
N LEU A 401 5.46 27.94 3.59
CA LEU A 401 4.11 28.49 3.74
C LEU A 401 3.32 28.47 2.43
N GLU A 402 3.96 28.06 1.33
CA GLU A 402 3.28 27.88 0.05
C GLU A 402 2.37 26.65 0.11
N ASN A 403 1.21 26.74 -0.55
CA ASN A 403 0.25 25.65 -0.71
C ASN A 403 -0.43 25.13 0.58
N VAL A 404 -0.26 25.82 1.72
CA VAL A 404 -1.09 25.56 2.92
C VAL A 404 -2.57 25.85 2.61
N PHE A 405 -2.82 26.94 1.87
CA PHE A 405 -4.12 27.26 1.29
C PHE A 405 -3.95 27.75 -0.16
N ALA A 406 -4.99 27.58 -0.97
CA ALA A 406 -5.00 28.09 -2.36
C ALA A 406 -4.89 29.62 -2.42
N ASP A 407 -5.46 30.31 -1.41
CA ASP A 407 -5.28 31.74 -1.21
C ASP A 407 -4.39 31.99 0.02
N PRO A 408 -3.11 32.39 -0.17
CA PRO A 408 -2.18 32.62 0.93
C PRO A 408 -2.55 33.87 1.76
N ARG A 409 -3.55 34.66 1.34
CA ARG A 409 -3.89 35.95 1.97
C ARG A 409 -4.43 35.84 3.40
N GLY A 410 -4.82 34.65 3.87
CA GLY A 410 -5.22 34.40 5.26
C GLY A 410 -4.11 33.93 6.20
N PHE A 411 -2.95 33.47 5.68
CA PHE A 411 -1.90 32.83 6.48
C PHE A 411 -0.45 33.15 6.03
N GLY A 412 -0.29 33.97 5.00
CA GLY A 412 1.01 34.26 4.36
C GLY A 412 1.76 35.46 4.93
N ILE A 413 2.98 35.65 4.41
CA ILE A 413 3.89 36.74 4.77
C ILE A 413 3.67 37.95 3.85
N GLY A 414 3.51 39.12 4.45
CA GLY A 414 3.37 40.42 3.83
C GLY A 414 4.68 40.97 3.25
N PRO A 415 4.60 42.05 2.44
CA PRO A 415 5.75 42.65 1.73
C PRO A 415 6.83 43.22 2.66
N ASP A 416 6.47 43.44 3.91
CA ASP A 416 7.31 43.87 5.01
C ASP A 416 8.02 42.69 5.72
N GLY A 417 7.78 41.46 5.27
CA GLY A 417 8.29 40.24 5.89
C GLY A 417 7.51 39.79 7.13
N ARG A 418 6.37 40.42 7.45
CA ARG A 418 5.52 40.07 8.61
C ARG A 418 4.35 39.21 8.21
N TYR A 419 3.86 38.35 9.09
CA TYR A 419 2.66 37.57 8.76
C TYR A 419 1.46 38.49 8.65
N ARG A 420 0.56 38.21 7.69
CA ARG A 420 -0.70 38.98 7.55
C ARG A 420 -1.55 38.94 8.82
N CYS A 421 -1.32 37.97 9.70
CA CYS A 421 -1.93 37.92 11.01
C CYS A 421 -1.52 39.02 12.00
N GLU A 422 -0.43 39.73 11.71
CA GLU A 422 0.15 40.81 12.51
C GLU A 422 -0.28 42.20 11.99
N ASP A 423 -1.06 42.26 10.91
CA ASP A 423 -1.81 43.46 10.54
C ASP A 423 -2.85 43.71 11.63
N PRO A 424 -2.88 44.87 12.32
CA PRO A 424 -3.80 45.14 13.44
C PRO A 424 -5.28 44.96 13.10
N LYS A 425 -5.65 44.90 11.81
CA LYS A 425 -7.02 44.62 11.33
C LYS A 425 -7.31 43.14 11.09
N PHE A 426 -6.36 42.24 11.28
CA PHE A 426 -6.50 40.84 10.91
C PHE A 426 -7.55 40.08 11.74
N THR A 427 -7.73 40.44 13.01
CA THR A 427 -8.47 39.64 13.99
C THR A 427 -9.91 40.10 14.28
N GLU A 428 -10.52 41.02 13.53
CA GLU A 428 -11.92 41.39 13.81
C GLU A 428 -12.95 40.26 13.54
N GLY A 429 -12.56 39.00 13.20
CA GLY A 429 -13.58 37.98 12.97
C GLY A 429 -13.26 36.48 12.85
N THR A 430 -12.13 35.90 13.28
CA THR A 430 -11.95 34.43 13.12
C THR A 430 -11.34 33.71 14.33
N ALA A 431 -12.25 33.42 15.28
CA ALA A 431 -12.37 32.23 16.15
C ALA A 431 -11.13 31.62 16.86
N GLN A 432 -11.17 31.71 18.20
CA GLN A 432 -10.32 31.04 19.18
C GLN A 432 -10.42 29.51 19.12
N VAL A 433 -9.27 28.82 19.08
CA VAL A 433 -9.05 27.47 19.63
C VAL A 433 -7.69 27.45 20.34
#